data_AF-A0A967P8A3-F1
#
_entry.id   AF-A0A967P8A3-F1
#
_cell.length_a   1.000
_cell.length_b   1.000
_cell.length_c   1.000
_cell.angle_alpha   90.00
_cell.angle_beta   90.00
_cell.angle_gamma   90.00
#
_symmetry.space_group_name_H-M   'P 1'
#
loop_
_entity.id
_entity.type
_entity.pdbx_description
1 polymer ?
#
loop_
_entity_poly.entity_id
_entity_poly.type
_entity_poly.pdbx_seq_one_letter_code
_entity_poly.pdbx_strand_id
1 'polypeptide(L)'
;MELEELIQSEENKEKEQLNLTLEIAEKEWNKIRESLSLCGDIGEFSKEDYMVGIIEEDLIVRLPKLSPTKSVSGYSPTFYPMYFIKNIERMSEKFPEKGYRTTEALYSFIELATKAAERLGLRGTISMAFGVGYANVRTGWIAEKGLQKEREIFEQMFFSGKFKHYDWECDWTSVKQALREIFDKFNSWQDDEVLYKKESDPKKIVKPMLV
;
A
#
# COMPACT_ATOMS: atom_id res chain seq x y z
N MET A 1 -0.86 37.85 -23.73
CA MET A 1 -1.23 36.98 -22.60
C MET A 1 -0.41 37.47 -21.43
N GLU A 2 -1.07 38.05 -20.45
CA GLU A 2 -0.44 38.64 -19.27
C GLU A 2 0.05 37.53 -18.34
N LEU A 3 1.12 37.78 -17.57
CA LEU A 3 1.77 36.77 -16.72
C LEU A 3 0.80 36.10 -15.73
N GLU A 4 -0.21 36.84 -15.26
CA GLU A 4 -1.26 36.35 -14.36
C GLU A 4 -2.19 35.33 -15.03
N GLU A 5 -2.51 35.50 -16.32
CA GLU A 5 -3.32 34.55 -17.09
C GLU A 5 -2.57 33.23 -17.32
N LEU A 6 -1.24 33.30 -17.49
CA LEU A 6 -0.37 32.13 -17.62
C LEU A 6 -0.31 31.32 -16.32
N ILE A 7 -0.11 31.99 -15.18
CA ILE A 7 -0.06 31.36 -13.86
C ILE A 7 -1.40 30.68 -13.54
N GLN A 8 -2.52 31.38 -13.74
CA GLN A 8 -3.85 30.82 -13.49
C GLN A 8 -4.16 29.61 -14.39
N SER A 9 -3.69 29.64 -15.63
CA SER A 9 -3.84 28.53 -16.58
C SER A 9 -3.03 27.30 -16.17
N GLU A 10 -1.80 27.49 -15.68
CA GLU A 10 -0.97 26.39 -15.17
C GLU A 10 -1.55 25.79 -13.89
N GLU A 11 -1.97 26.61 -12.91
CA GLU A 11 -2.61 26.13 -11.69
C GLU A 11 -3.90 25.35 -11.97
N ASN A 12 -4.70 25.78 -12.95
CA ASN A 12 -5.92 25.09 -13.32
C ASN A 12 -5.61 23.71 -13.93
N LYS A 13 -4.56 23.59 -14.74
CA LYS A 13 -4.12 22.30 -15.30
C LYS A 13 -3.60 21.36 -14.22
N GLU A 14 -2.82 21.87 -13.27
CA GLU A 14 -2.32 21.06 -12.16
C GLU A 14 -3.46 20.53 -11.28
N LYS A 15 -4.48 21.35 -11.01
CA LYS A 15 -5.69 20.93 -10.28
C LYS A 15 -6.48 19.87 -11.05
N GLU A 16 -6.63 20.02 -12.36
CA GLU A 16 -7.31 19.04 -13.21
C GLU A 16 -6.59 17.69 -13.20
N GLN A 17 -5.26 17.71 -13.36
CA GLN A 17 -4.42 16.51 -13.30
C GLN A 17 -4.48 15.82 -11.93
N LEU A 18 -4.48 16.61 -10.85
CA LEU A 18 -4.63 16.08 -9.49
C LEU A 18 -5.99 15.38 -9.31
N ASN A 19 -7.08 15.98 -9.79
CA ASN A 19 -8.41 15.39 -9.69
C ASN A 19 -8.49 14.05 -10.45
N LEU A 20 -7.96 14.00 -11.68
CA LEU A 20 -7.89 12.76 -12.45
C LEU A 20 -7.11 11.66 -11.71
N THR A 21 -6.02 12.05 -11.06
CA THR A 21 -5.19 11.13 -10.26
C THR A 21 -5.94 10.62 -9.04
N LEU A 22 -6.69 11.48 -8.35
CA LEU A 22 -7.52 11.11 -7.21
C LEU A 22 -8.67 10.17 -7.61
N GLU A 23 -9.29 10.36 -8.79
CA GLU A 23 -10.29 9.42 -9.31
C GLU A 23 -9.71 8.02 -9.55
N ILE A 24 -8.44 7.93 -9.98
CA ILE A 24 -7.76 6.64 -10.13
C ILE A 24 -7.54 6.02 -8.74
N ALA A 25 -7.08 6.79 -7.76
CA ALA A 25 -6.90 6.32 -6.40
C ALA A 25 -8.22 5.82 -5.79
N GLU A 26 -9.32 6.52 -6.00
CA GLU A 26 -10.66 6.13 -5.57
C GLU A 26 -11.12 4.81 -6.23
N LYS A 27 -10.87 4.64 -7.54
CA LYS A 27 -11.17 3.37 -8.23
C LYS A 27 -10.41 2.20 -7.61
N GLU A 28 -9.13 2.39 -7.29
CA GLU A 28 -8.32 1.36 -6.64
C GLU A 28 -8.75 1.12 -5.18
N TRP A 29 -9.16 2.17 -4.45
CA TRP A 29 -9.76 2.04 -3.12
C TRP A 29 -11.03 1.18 -3.16
N ASN A 30 -11.91 1.40 -4.13
CA ASN A 30 -13.15 0.63 -4.25
C ASN A 30 -12.89 -0.85 -4.56
N LYS A 31 -11.83 -1.17 -5.31
CA LYS A 31 -11.39 -2.55 -5.52
C LYS A 31 -10.90 -3.19 -4.21
N ILE A 32 -10.14 -2.45 -3.40
CA ILE A 32 -9.70 -2.91 -2.08
C ILE A 32 -10.89 -3.10 -1.14
N ARG A 33 -11.85 -2.17 -1.14
CA ARG A 33 -13.10 -2.29 -0.37
C ARG A 33 -13.85 -3.56 -0.73
N GLU A 34 -13.96 -3.86 -2.02
CA GLU A 34 -14.61 -5.07 -2.51
C GLU A 34 -13.88 -6.34 -2.05
N SER A 35 -12.54 -6.37 -2.19
CA SER A 35 -11.73 -7.54 -1.80
C SER A 35 -11.72 -7.79 -0.29
N LEU A 36 -11.85 -6.73 0.53
CA LEU A 36 -11.92 -6.80 1.99
C LEU A 36 -13.34 -6.87 2.55
N SER A 37 -14.37 -6.99 1.70
CA SER A 37 -15.78 -6.97 2.14
C SER A 37 -16.14 -8.05 3.18
N LEU A 38 -15.41 -9.18 3.22
CA LEU A 38 -15.59 -10.19 4.28
C LEU A 38 -14.88 -9.83 5.59
N CYS A 39 -13.87 -8.96 5.57
CA CYS A 39 -13.18 -8.46 6.77
C CYS A 39 -14.00 -7.39 7.48
N GLY A 40 -14.71 -6.55 6.73
CA GLY A 40 -15.56 -5.47 7.22
C GLY A 40 -15.73 -4.36 6.18
N ASP A 41 -16.43 -3.28 6.54
CA ASP A 41 -16.53 -2.10 5.68
C ASP A 41 -15.43 -1.09 6.03
N ILE A 42 -14.62 -0.72 5.04
CA ILE A 42 -13.55 0.27 5.17
C ILE A 42 -14.03 1.69 4.87
N GLY A 43 -15.29 1.89 4.46
CA GLY A 43 -15.86 3.19 4.12
C GLY A 43 -15.36 3.76 2.79
N GLU A 44 -15.67 5.03 2.55
CA GLU A 44 -15.40 5.72 1.28
C GLU A 44 -13.97 6.27 1.21
N PHE A 45 -13.46 6.45 -0.01
CA PHE A 45 -12.16 7.08 -0.23
C PHE A 45 -12.18 8.51 0.33
N SER A 46 -11.12 8.89 1.05
CA SER A 46 -10.94 10.24 1.59
C SER A 46 -9.60 10.76 1.12
N LYS A 47 -9.59 11.90 0.43
CA LYS A 47 -8.35 12.53 -0.06
C LYS A 47 -7.51 13.06 1.10
N GLU A 48 -8.16 13.47 2.19
CA GLU A 48 -7.52 14.02 3.39
C GLU A 48 -6.58 13.00 4.03
N ASP A 49 -6.87 11.70 3.88
CA ASP A 49 -6.02 10.61 4.36
C ASP A 49 -4.64 10.56 3.67
N TYR A 50 -4.53 11.12 2.47
CA TYR A 50 -3.32 11.04 1.62
C TYR A 50 -2.73 12.40 1.26
N MET A 51 -3.37 13.50 1.70
CA MET A 51 -2.90 14.87 1.44
C MET A 51 -2.05 15.46 2.58
N VAL A 52 -1.67 14.66 3.58
CA VAL A 52 -0.83 15.11 4.71
C VAL A 52 0.54 15.60 4.19
N GLY A 53 0.71 16.92 4.14
CA GLY A 53 1.91 17.60 3.64
C GLY A 53 1.73 18.48 2.41
N ILE A 54 0.53 18.50 1.79
CA ILE A 54 0.14 19.50 0.79
C ILE A 54 -0.49 20.67 1.55
N ILE A 55 0.29 21.71 1.82
CA ILE A 55 -0.23 22.94 2.44
C ILE A 55 -1.13 23.61 1.39
N GLU A 56 -2.41 23.85 1.70
CA GLU A 56 -3.41 24.46 0.79
C GLU A 56 -2.97 25.80 0.17
N GLU A 57 -2.00 26.48 0.79
CA GLU A 57 -1.49 27.80 0.41
C GLU A 57 -0.27 27.74 -0.52
N ASP A 58 0.35 26.56 -0.71
CA ASP A 58 1.52 26.37 -1.58
C ASP A 58 1.25 25.17 -2.49
N LEU A 59 0.63 25.40 -3.65
CA LEU A 59 0.66 24.52 -4.83
C LEU A 59 2.08 24.43 -5.44
N ILE A 60 3.11 24.52 -4.59
CA ILE A 60 4.49 24.25 -4.94
C ILE A 60 4.75 22.84 -4.44
N VAL A 61 4.75 21.87 -5.36
CA VAL A 61 5.34 20.55 -5.14
C VAL A 61 6.83 20.76 -4.82
N ARG A 62 7.17 20.99 -3.54
CA ARG A 62 8.55 21.15 -3.11
C ARG A 62 9.20 19.77 -3.17
N LEU A 63 9.88 19.48 -4.29
CA LEU A 63 10.86 18.40 -4.35
C LEU A 63 11.84 18.59 -3.17
N PRO A 64 11.95 17.63 -2.23
CA PRO A 64 12.81 17.82 -1.09
C PRO A 64 14.26 17.89 -1.57
N LYS A 65 14.95 18.99 -1.22
CA LYS A 65 16.38 19.22 -1.51
C LYS A 65 17.32 18.35 -0.65
N LEU A 66 16.80 17.40 0.12
CA LEU A 66 17.57 16.52 1.01
C LEU A 66 17.01 15.10 0.91
N SER A 67 17.85 14.14 0.52
CA SER A 67 17.57 12.70 0.61
C SER A 67 17.34 12.32 2.07
N PRO A 68 16.15 11.84 2.47
CA PRO A 68 15.90 11.42 3.84
C PRO A 68 16.31 9.95 4.03
N THR A 69 17.52 9.59 3.64
CA THR A 69 18.16 8.34 4.06
C THR A 69 18.76 8.56 5.45
N LYS A 70 17.93 8.53 6.51
CA LYS A 70 18.39 8.26 7.89
C LYS A 70 17.24 7.94 8.86
N SER A 71 17.01 6.62 8.99
CA SER A 71 16.66 5.84 10.21
C SER A 71 15.56 6.31 11.17
N VAL A 72 14.45 5.55 11.25
CA VAL A 72 13.80 5.18 12.52
C VAL A 72 13.09 3.81 12.38
N SER A 73 13.44 2.79 13.17
CA SER A 73 12.78 1.46 13.29
C SER A 73 12.68 0.54 12.05
N GLY A 74 12.66 -0.78 12.27
CA GLY A 74 12.51 -1.82 11.23
C GLY A 74 11.22 -1.74 10.39
N TYR A 75 10.31 -0.84 10.77
CA TYR A 75 9.01 -0.61 10.15
C TYR A 75 8.69 0.89 9.96
N SER A 76 9.65 1.82 10.00
CA SER A 76 9.37 3.17 9.48
C SER A 76 10.08 3.36 8.16
N PRO A 77 9.45 3.04 7.02
CA PRO A 77 9.48 4.02 5.97
C PRO A 77 8.77 5.26 6.50
N THR A 78 9.45 6.39 6.44
CA THR A 78 8.77 7.62 6.07
C THR A 78 8.07 7.34 4.74
N PHE A 79 6.90 6.71 4.79
CA PHE A 79 5.88 6.74 3.75
C PHE A 79 5.57 8.22 3.62
N TYR A 80 6.00 8.81 2.51
CA TYR A 80 5.70 10.19 2.25
C TYR A 80 4.44 10.20 1.38
N PRO A 81 3.29 10.62 1.93
CA PRO A 81 2.11 10.94 1.14
C PRO A 81 2.45 11.82 -0.09
N MET A 82 3.53 12.61 0.00
CA MET A 82 4.10 13.38 -1.12
C MET A 82 4.40 12.59 -2.40
N TYR A 83 4.58 11.26 -2.35
CA TYR A 83 4.79 10.44 -3.55
C TYR A 83 3.56 9.63 -3.95
N PHE A 84 2.49 9.61 -3.15
CA PHE A 84 1.30 8.82 -3.43
C PHE A 84 0.67 9.22 -4.77
N ILE A 85 0.37 10.51 -4.94
CA ILE A 85 -0.19 11.07 -6.20
C ILE A 85 0.69 10.72 -7.40
N LYS A 86 2.00 10.95 -7.29
CA LYS A 86 2.97 10.64 -8.36
C LYS A 86 3.05 9.15 -8.68
N ASN A 87 2.92 8.28 -7.67
CA ASN A 87 2.92 6.84 -7.87
C ASN A 87 1.61 6.38 -8.54
N ILE A 88 0.46 6.95 -8.17
CA ILE A 88 -0.82 6.65 -8.83
C ILE A 88 -0.78 7.07 -10.30
N GLU A 89 -0.28 8.29 -10.59
CA GLU A 89 -0.11 8.79 -11.95
C GLU A 89 0.78 7.85 -12.79
N ARG A 90 2.00 7.56 -12.32
CA ARG A 90 2.93 6.66 -13.02
C ARG A 90 2.44 5.22 -13.11
N MET A 91 1.72 4.74 -12.11
CA MET A 91 1.06 3.44 -12.15
C MET A 91 0.06 3.42 -13.30
N SER A 92 -0.78 4.45 -13.43
CA SER A 92 -1.76 4.58 -14.49
C SER A 92 -1.12 4.64 -15.88
N GLU A 93 -0.07 5.44 -16.05
CA GLU A 93 0.69 5.54 -17.31
C GLU A 93 1.25 4.18 -17.77
N LYS A 94 1.77 3.38 -16.83
CA LYS A 94 2.39 2.08 -17.11
C LYS A 94 1.41 0.92 -17.17
N PHE A 95 0.17 1.14 -16.74
CA PHE A 95 -0.84 0.08 -16.61
C PHE A 95 -1.13 -0.66 -17.94
N PRO A 96 -1.26 0.00 -19.11
CA PRO A 96 -1.56 -0.69 -20.36
C PRO A 96 -0.52 -1.74 -20.77
N GLU A 97 0.75 -1.52 -20.43
CA GLU A 97 1.86 -2.41 -20.82
C GLU A 97 2.22 -3.42 -19.72
N LYS A 98 2.15 -2.99 -18.46
CA LYS A 98 2.71 -3.75 -17.32
C LYS A 98 1.66 -4.17 -16.29
N GLY A 99 0.40 -3.75 -16.46
CA GLY A 99 -0.63 -3.89 -15.44
C GLY A 99 -0.14 -3.33 -14.09
N TYR A 100 -0.45 -4.05 -13.01
CA TYR A 100 0.04 -3.70 -11.67
C TYR A 100 1.46 -4.21 -11.37
N ARG A 101 2.18 -4.80 -12.33
CA ARG A 101 3.53 -5.32 -12.10
C ARG A 101 4.59 -4.21 -12.17
N THR A 102 4.42 -3.17 -11.37
CA THR A 102 5.35 -2.04 -11.26
C THR A 102 5.61 -1.69 -9.78
N THR A 103 6.74 -1.03 -9.53
CA THR A 103 7.06 -0.52 -8.19
C THR A 103 6.12 0.63 -7.78
N GLU A 104 5.63 1.42 -8.73
CA GLU A 104 4.65 2.47 -8.43
C GLU A 104 3.29 1.90 -8.00
N ALA A 105 2.83 0.83 -8.65
CA ALA A 105 1.66 0.10 -8.19
C ALA A 105 1.88 -0.47 -6.78
N LEU A 106 3.05 -1.06 -6.52
CA LEU A 106 3.39 -1.63 -5.21
C LEU A 106 3.21 -0.56 -4.12
N TYR A 107 3.88 0.58 -4.23
CA TYR A 107 3.80 1.61 -3.20
C TYR A 107 2.42 2.25 -3.09
N SER A 108 1.68 2.38 -4.20
CA SER A 108 0.29 2.85 -4.18
C SER A 108 -0.61 1.90 -3.38
N PHE A 109 -0.50 0.59 -3.62
CA PHE A 109 -1.29 -0.40 -2.90
C PHE A 109 -0.89 -0.54 -1.44
N ILE A 110 0.39 -0.35 -1.08
CA ILE A 110 0.77 -0.37 0.34
C ILE A 110 0.04 0.72 1.09
N GLU A 111 0.01 1.95 0.56
CA GLU A 111 -0.67 3.08 1.21
C GLU A 111 -2.17 2.82 1.36
N LEU A 112 -2.84 2.50 0.25
CA LEU A 112 -4.28 2.24 0.25
C LEU A 112 -4.65 1.06 1.17
N ALA A 113 -3.92 -0.05 1.10
CA ALA A 113 -4.22 -1.24 1.88
C ALA A 113 -3.85 -1.10 3.36
N THR A 114 -2.80 -0.35 3.69
CA THR A 114 -2.46 0.00 5.08
C THR A 114 -3.60 0.82 5.68
N LYS A 115 -4.08 1.84 4.96
CA LYS A 115 -5.19 2.67 5.45
C LYS A 115 -6.48 1.88 5.57
N ALA A 116 -6.77 0.98 4.62
CA ALA A 116 -7.90 0.07 4.71
C ALA A 116 -7.82 -0.81 5.96
N ALA A 117 -6.66 -1.39 6.24
CA ALA A 117 -6.41 -2.19 7.44
C ALA A 117 -6.59 -1.37 8.74
N GLU A 118 -6.15 -0.11 8.76
CA GLU A 118 -6.38 0.80 9.89
C GLU A 118 -7.87 1.04 10.14
N ARG A 119 -8.65 1.28 9.07
CA ARG A 119 -10.10 1.47 9.18
C ARG A 119 -10.83 0.21 9.66
N LEU A 120 -10.27 -0.97 9.43
CA LEU A 120 -10.77 -2.24 9.98
C LEU A 120 -10.33 -2.48 11.44
N GLY A 121 -9.47 -1.64 12.01
CA GLY A 121 -9.06 -1.69 13.41
C GLY A 121 -7.65 -2.24 13.68
N LEU A 122 -6.87 -2.59 12.64
CA LEU A 122 -5.45 -2.87 12.81
C LEU A 122 -4.67 -1.58 13.09
N ARG A 123 -3.53 -1.68 13.78
CA ARG A 123 -2.80 -0.51 14.30
C ARG A 123 -1.31 -0.62 14.06
N GLY A 124 -0.69 0.53 13.82
CA GLY A 124 0.76 0.70 13.78
C GLY A 124 1.47 -0.25 12.81
N THR A 125 2.41 -1.04 13.30
CA THR A 125 3.20 -1.94 12.44
C THR A 125 2.39 -3.09 11.86
N ILE A 126 1.29 -3.50 12.51
CA ILE A 126 0.45 -4.60 12.04
C ILE A 126 -0.39 -4.17 10.83
N SER A 127 -1.00 -2.99 10.84
CA SER A 127 -1.74 -2.46 9.68
C SER A 127 -0.82 -2.29 8.47
N MET A 128 0.39 -1.78 8.68
CA MET A 128 1.36 -1.60 7.62
C MET A 128 1.91 -2.93 7.09
N ALA A 129 2.18 -3.90 7.96
CA ALA A 129 2.58 -5.24 7.54
C ALA A 129 1.49 -5.91 6.67
N PHE A 130 0.22 -5.72 7.03
CA PHE A 130 -0.91 -6.17 6.21
C PHE A 130 -0.91 -5.49 4.84
N GLY A 131 -0.76 -4.16 4.80
CA GLY A 131 -0.71 -3.40 3.55
C GLY A 131 0.46 -3.82 2.63
N VAL A 132 1.64 -4.07 3.20
CA VAL A 132 2.80 -4.62 2.46
C VAL A 132 2.50 -5.99 1.88
N GLY A 133 1.93 -6.90 2.66
CA GLY A 133 1.55 -8.23 2.19
C GLY A 133 0.53 -8.19 1.05
N TYR A 134 -0.52 -7.37 1.21
CA TYR A 134 -1.55 -7.16 0.20
C TYR A 134 -0.96 -6.64 -1.12
N ALA A 135 -0.13 -5.61 -1.04
CA ALA A 135 0.50 -5.01 -2.20
C ALA A 135 1.45 -6.00 -2.91
N ASN A 136 2.19 -6.82 -2.15
CA ASN A 136 3.07 -7.82 -2.73
C ASN A 136 2.30 -8.86 -3.56
N VAL A 137 1.20 -9.40 -3.02
CA VAL A 137 0.39 -10.39 -3.77
C VAL A 137 -0.37 -9.76 -4.94
N ARG A 138 -0.75 -8.48 -4.84
CA ARG A 138 -1.46 -7.77 -5.90
C ARG A 138 -0.57 -7.42 -7.09
N THR A 139 0.69 -7.06 -6.82
CA THR A 139 1.61 -6.55 -7.84
C THR A 139 2.64 -7.57 -8.30
N GLY A 140 2.88 -8.61 -7.49
CA GLY A 140 3.98 -9.55 -7.67
C GLY A 140 5.36 -8.98 -7.39
N TRP A 141 5.43 -7.75 -6.87
CA TRP A 141 6.66 -7.14 -6.41
C TRP A 141 6.84 -7.35 -4.90
N ILE A 142 8.09 -7.34 -4.46
CA ILE A 142 8.44 -7.50 -3.06
C ILE A 142 8.95 -6.16 -2.54
N ALA A 143 8.26 -5.59 -1.55
CA ALA A 143 8.72 -4.37 -0.88
C ALA A 143 10.09 -4.57 -0.19
N GLU A 144 10.84 -3.49 0.03
CA GLU A 144 12.13 -3.57 0.72
C GLU A 144 12.00 -3.79 2.25
N LYS A 145 10.85 -3.43 2.84
CA LYS A 145 10.63 -3.42 4.31
C LYS A 145 9.49 -4.33 4.76
N GLY A 146 9.59 -4.89 5.96
CA GLY A 146 8.66 -5.85 6.55
C GLY A 146 9.29 -7.22 6.81
N LEU A 147 8.77 -7.96 7.79
CA LEU A 147 9.30 -9.26 8.16
C LEU A 147 8.95 -10.32 7.10
N GLN A 148 9.90 -11.21 6.82
CA GLN A 148 9.71 -12.28 5.85
C GLN A 148 8.48 -13.15 6.20
N LYS A 149 8.28 -13.47 7.49
CA LYS A 149 7.16 -14.30 7.95
C LYS A 149 5.78 -13.69 7.67
N GLU A 150 5.66 -12.37 7.77
CA GLU A 150 4.41 -11.68 7.45
C GLU A 150 4.07 -11.79 5.97
N ARG A 151 5.09 -11.72 5.11
CA ARG A 151 4.95 -11.90 3.66
C ARG A 151 4.64 -13.34 3.30
N GLU A 152 5.29 -14.30 3.96
CA GLU A 152 5.08 -15.72 3.73
C GLU A 152 3.62 -16.14 3.97
N ILE A 153 2.88 -15.48 4.87
CA ILE A 153 1.46 -15.76 5.07
C ILE A 153 0.65 -15.44 3.81
N PHE A 154 0.86 -14.25 3.26
CA PHE A 154 0.23 -13.84 2.01
C PHE A 154 0.68 -14.73 0.85
N GLU A 155 1.98 -15.03 0.76
CA GLU A 155 2.52 -15.91 -0.28
C GLU A 155 1.93 -17.33 -0.20
N GLN A 156 1.81 -17.87 1.01
CA GLN A 156 1.29 -19.21 1.20
C GLN A 156 -0.17 -19.32 0.78
N MET A 157 -1.00 -18.33 1.11
CA MET A 157 -2.41 -18.36 0.74
C MET A 157 -2.64 -18.09 -0.76
N PHE A 158 -1.89 -17.16 -1.35
CA PHE A 158 -2.10 -16.73 -2.74
C PHE A 158 -1.26 -17.48 -3.78
N PHE A 159 -0.15 -18.13 -3.40
CA PHE A 159 0.75 -18.82 -4.34
C PHE A 159 1.06 -20.27 -3.95
N SER A 160 0.99 -20.64 -2.66
CA SER A 160 1.04 -22.04 -2.23
C SER A 160 -0.38 -22.63 -2.12
N GLY A 161 -1.13 -22.62 -3.22
CA GLY A 161 -2.54 -23.04 -3.23
C GLY A 161 -3.24 -22.94 -4.57
N LYS A 162 -4.57 -22.67 -4.53
CA LYS A 162 -5.48 -22.61 -5.69
C LYS A 162 -5.24 -21.42 -6.64
N PHE A 163 -4.55 -20.39 -6.18
CA PHE A 163 -4.20 -19.22 -6.98
C PHE A 163 -2.72 -19.34 -7.34
N LYS A 164 -2.41 -19.23 -8.63
CA LYS A 164 -1.02 -19.22 -9.15
C LYS A 164 -0.73 -17.96 -9.95
N HIS A 165 -1.61 -16.97 -9.87
CA HIS A 165 -1.56 -15.77 -10.69
C HIS A 165 -1.72 -14.53 -9.80
N TYR A 166 -0.86 -13.53 -10.03
CA TYR A 166 -0.93 -12.20 -9.43
C TYR A 166 -2.15 -11.39 -9.92
N ASP A 167 -2.84 -11.91 -10.94
CA ASP A 167 -4.00 -11.33 -11.60
C ASP A 167 -5.29 -11.93 -11.04
N TRP A 168 -5.47 -11.84 -9.72
CA TRP A 168 -6.72 -12.20 -9.07
C TRP A 168 -7.71 -11.02 -9.11
N GLU A 169 -8.99 -11.33 -9.17
CA GLU A 169 -10.07 -10.34 -9.16
C GLU A 169 -10.63 -10.13 -7.76
N CYS A 170 -11.01 -8.89 -7.46
CA CYS A 170 -11.40 -8.47 -6.11
C CYS A 170 -12.75 -9.05 -5.66
N ASP A 171 -13.62 -9.40 -6.60
CA ASP A 171 -14.95 -9.97 -6.36
C ASP A 171 -14.91 -11.49 -6.11
N TRP A 172 -13.79 -12.16 -6.39
CA TRP A 172 -13.67 -13.60 -6.21
C TRP A 172 -13.83 -14.00 -4.75
N THR A 173 -14.82 -14.86 -4.49
CA THR A 173 -15.14 -15.33 -3.13
C THR A 173 -13.93 -15.92 -2.40
N SER A 174 -13.08 -16.65 -3.13
CA SER A 174 -11.86 -17.25 -2.62
C SER A 174 -10.78 -16.25 -2.24
N VAL A 175 -10.67 -15.13 -2.96
CA VAL A 175 -9.76 -14.03 -2.61
C VAL A 175 -10.25 -13.38 -1.32
N LYS A 176 -11.54 -13.07 -1.24
CA LYS A 176 -12.14 -12.47 -0.05
C LYS A 176 -11.98 -13.36 1.19
N GLN A 177 -12.16 -14.68 1.04
CA GLN A 177 -11.93 -15.65 2.10
C GLN A 177 -10.46 -15.70 2.54
N ALA A 178 -9.52 -15.75 1.59
CA ALA A 178 -8.09 -15.71 1.91
C ALA A 178 -7.71 -14.42 2.64
N LEU A 179 -8.15 -13.26 2.16
CA LEU A 179 -7.90 -11.98 2.82
C LEU A 179 -8.52 -11.92 4.22
N ARG A 180 -9.70 -12.52 4.42
CA ARG A 180 -10.34 -12.64 5.73
C ARG A 180 -9.51 -13.47 6.69
N GLU A 181 -9.04 -14.64 6.27
CA GLU A 181 -8.19 -15.51 7.10
C GLU A 181 -6.87 -14.83 7.48
N ILE A 182 -6.25 -14.11 6.54
CA ILE A 182 -5.04 -13.32 6.82
C ILE A 182 -5.36 -12.19 7.80
N PHE A 183 -6.45 -11.47 7.59
CA PHE A 183 -6.85 -10.36 8.46
C PHE A 183 -7.09 -10.84 9.91
N ASP A 184 -7.86 -11.92 10.10
CA ASP A 184 -8.12 -12.49 11.41
C ASP A 184 -6.81 -12.90 12.12
N LYS A 185 -5.83 -13.42 11.36
CA LYS A 185 -4.50 -13.73 11.88
C LYS A 185 -3.74 -12.48 12.34
N PHE A 186 -3.71 -11.42 11.53
CA PHE A 186 -3.08 -10.16 11.89
C PHE A 186 -3.76 -9.51 13.10
N ASN A 187 -5.09 -9.61 13.20
CA ASN A 187 -5.82 -9.13 14.37
C ASN A 187 -5.43 -9.92 15.64
N SER A 188 -5.30 -11.25 15.54
CA SER A 188 -4.85 -12.07 16.67
C SER A 188 -3.43 -11.73 17.15
N TRP A 189 -2.53 -11.35 16.23
CA TRP A 189 -1.19 -10.90 16.57
C TRP A 189 -1.17 -9.52 17.22
N GLN A 190 -2.09 -8.64 16.83
CA GLN A 190 -2.23 -7.35 17.48
C GLN A 190 -2.67 -7.48 18.94
N ASP A 191 -3.55 -8.44 19.22
CA ASP A 191 -4.11 -8.65 20.56
C ASP A 191 -3.19 -9.51 21.47
N ASP A 192 -2.19 -10.19 20.90
CA ASP A 192 -1.23 -11.04 21.62
C ASP A 192 0.22 -10.86 21.12
N GLU A 193 0.98 -10.02 21.82
CA GLU A 193 2.40 -9.75 21.51
C GLU A 193 3.30 -10.99 21.64
N VAL A 194 2.95 -11.93 22.55
CA VAL A 194 3.72 -13.17 22.74
C VAL A 194 3.53 -14.09 21.54
N LEU A 195 2.28 -14.21 21.07
CA LEU A 195 1.96 -14.95 19.84
C LEU A 195 2.65 -14.31 18.64
N TYR A 196 2.57 -12.98 18.49
CA TYR A 196 3.25 -12.28 17.40
C TYR A 196 4.73 -12.57 17.39
N LYS A 197 5.45 -12.38 18.51
CA LYS A 197 6.89 -12.68 18.59
C LYS A 197 7.21 -14.13 18.26
N LYS A 198 6.42 -15.08 18.75
CA LYS A 198 6.63 -16.52 18.50
C LYS A 198 6.49 -16.87 17.02
N GLU A 199 5.56 -16.23 16.31
CA GLU A 199 5.24 -16.58 14.91
C GLU A 199 5.95 -15.70 13.87
N SER A 200 6.34 -14.48 14.24
CA SER A 200 7.00 -13.51 13.36
C SER A 200 8.53 -13.50 13.48
N ASP A 201 9.11 -13.99 14.59
CA ASP A 201 10.56 -14.07 14.77
C ASP A 201 11.16 -15.08 13.77
N PRO A 202 12.10 -14.67 12.90
CA PRO A 202 12.78 -15.60 12.02
C PRO A 202 13.50 -16.65 12.86
N LYS A 203 13.08 -17.93 12.75
CA LYS A 203 13.89 -19.05 13.20
C LYS A 203 15.26 -18.89 12.56
N LYS A 204 16.28 -18.48 13.34
CA LYS A 204 17.67 -18.42 12.88
C LYS A 204 18.06 -19.81 12.41
N ILE A 205 18.00 -20.06 11.10
CA ILE A 205 18.69 -21.21 10.52
C ILE A 205 20.16 -20.81 10.52
N VAL A 206 20.83 -21.07 11.64
CA VAL A 206 22.29 -21.04 11.69
C VAL A 206 22.74 -22.19 10.79
N LYS A 207 23.08 -21.89 9.54
CA LYS A 207 23.90 -22.82 8.75
C LYS A 207 25.29 -22.77 9.40
N PRO A 208 25.79 -23.86 10.01
CA PRO A 208 27.18 -23.88 10.41
C PRO A 208 28.00 -23.71 9.13
N MET A 209 28.87 -22.69 9.11
CA MET A 209 29.95 -22.67 8.13
C MET A 209 30.84 -23.86 8.47
N LEU A 210 30.93 -24.83 7.55
CA LEU A 210 32.00 -25.81 7.60
C LEU A 210 33.30 -25.02 7.49
N VAL A 211 34.07 -25.01 8.57
CA VAL A 211 35.44 -24.47 8.65
C VAL A 211 36.38 -25.43 7.95
#